data_AF-A0A7V7D975-F1
#
_entry.id   AF-A0A7V7D975-F1
#
_cell.length_a   1.000
_cell.length_b   1.000
_cell.length_c   1.000
_cell.angle_alpha   90.00
_cell.angle_beta   90.00
_cell.angle_gamma   90.00
#
_symmetry.space_group_name_H-M   'P 1'
#
loop_
_entity.id
_entity.type
_entity.pdbx_description
1 polymer ?
#
loop_
_entity_poly.entity_id
_entity_poly.type
_entity_poly.pdbx_seq_one_letter_code
_entity_poly.pdbx_strand_id
1 'polypeptide(L)'
;MQSRCGLAMFVILLLLVFHIPAWAGTTALPDDKIAVANGTVITSKELNREIKIFKERLARSGNQISDIQLEAVKPKILESLIEQELLLQESRKKGVTVLPEEVEKQFARVRNRYPTKEKFVEAITRIDLTEDELRKKISKVFAINLFINAQIADKITVTEEEGKSYYNSHRDLFRKPA
;
A
#
# COMPACT_ATOMS: atom_id res chain seq x y z
N MET A 1 49.07 57.10 -13.10
CA MET A 1 48.54 56.53 -14.35
C MET A 1 47.35 55.64 -13.98
N GLN A 2 46.23 55.75 -14.74
CA GLN A 2 44.85 55.27 -14.49
C GLN A 2 44.03 56.23 -13.56
N SER A 3 43.38 57.29 -14.07
CA SER A 3 42.15 57.39 -14.90
C SER A 3 40.88 57.13 -14.06
N ARG A 4 40.31 58.16 -13.40
CA ARG A 4 39.24 59.11 -13.81
C ARG A 4 37.79 58.61 -13.56
N CYS A 5 37.14 59.30 -12.63
CA CYS A 5 35.69 59.39 -12.40
C CYS A 5 34.87 59.72 -13.65
N GLY A 6 33.60 59.32 -13.67
CA GLY A 6 32.63 59.84 -14.64
C GLY A 6 31.29 59.11 -14.62
N LEU A 7 30.41 59.51 -13.72
CA LEU A 7 28.99 59.19 -13.67
C LEU A 7 28.25 59.81 -14.87
N ALA A 8 27.15 59.17 -15.27
CA ALA A 8 25.91 59.74 -15.83
C ALA A 8 25.56 59.50 -17.32
N MET A 9 24.48 58.72 -17.48
CA MET A 9 23.23 59.09 -18.16
C MET A 9 23.12 58.87 -19.68
N PHE A 10 22.29 57.89 -20.08
CA PHE A 10 21.27 57.95 -21.15
C PHE A 10 20.50 56.59 -21.15
N VAL A 11 19.24 56.50 -20.71
CA VAL A 11 17.97 56.69 -21.47
C VAL A 11 17.29 55.36 -21.88
N ILE A 12 16.15 55.09 -21.24
CA ILE A 12 14.88 54.53 -21.76
C ILE A 12 14.75 53.00 -22.09
N LEU A 13 13.63 52.44 -21.59
CA LEU A 13 12.84 51.27 -22.07
C LEU A 13 13.24 49.85 -21.60
N LEU A 14 12.44 49.27 -20.69
CA LEU A 14 11.51 48.15 -20.98
C LEU A 14 10.97 47.52 -19.69
N LEU A 15 9.68 47.74 -19.45
CA LEU A 15 8.79 46.90 -18.67
C LEU A 15 8.77 45.49 -19.26
N LEU A 16 9.61 44.59 -18.77
CA LEU A 16 9.40 43.15 -18.93
C LEU A 16 8.85 42.60 -17.62
N VAL A 17 7.54 42.77 -17.46
CA VAL A 17 6.73 41.86 -16.66
C VAL A 17 6.95 40.48 -17.27
N PHE A 18 7.84 39.71 -16.67
CA PHE A 18 7.99 38.30 -16.94
C PHE A 18 6.66 37.64 -16.54
N HIS A 19 5.74 37.53 -17.50
CA HIS A 19 4.67 36.56 -17.44
C HIS A 19 5.35 35.20 -17.37
N ILE A 20 5.51 34.68 -16.17
CA ILE A 20 5.78 33.27 -15.95
C ILE A 20 4.61 32.55 -16.63
N PRO A 21 4.81 31.86 -17.77
CA PRO A 21 3.77 30.97 -18.24
C PRO A 21 3.74 29.88 -17.17
N ALA A 22 2.71 29.92 -16.33
CA ALA A 22 2.33 28.80 -15.51
C ALA A 22 1.99 27.67 -16.48
N TRP A 23 3.00 26.90 -16.87
CA TRP A 23 2.83 25.55 -17.35
C TRP A 23 2.28 24.75 -16.18
N ALA A 24 0.99 24.93 -15.94
CA ALA A 24 0.16 23.87 -15.38
C ALA A 24 0.21 22.76 -16.42
N GLY A 25 1.26 21.94 -16.35
CA GLY A 25 1.27 20.63 -16.95
C GLY A 25 0.15 19.86 -16.28
N THR A 26 -1.06 19.96 -16.82
CA THR A 26 -2.13 19.03 -16.51
C THR A 26 -1.68 17.71 -17.13
N THR A 27 -0.83 16.99 -16.40
CA THR A 27 -0.48 15.61 -16.72
C THR A 27 -1.81 14.88 -16.81
N ALA A 28 -2.25 14.58 -18.03
CA ALA A 28 -3.42 13.75 -18.27
C ALA A 28 -3.20 12.48 -17.45
N LEU A 29 -4.13 12.25 -16.52
CA LEU A 29 -4.02 11.11 -15.62
C LEU A 29 -4.15 9.84 -16.47
N PRO A 30 -3.40 8.78 -16.18
CA PRO A 30 -3.50 7.52 -16.91
C PRO A 30 -4.96 7.04 -17.04
N ASP A 31 -5.34 6.54 -18.21
CA ASP A 31 -6.69 6.03 -18.53
C ASP A 31 -7.17 4.91 -17.59
N ASP A 32 -6.26 4.32 -16.80
CA ASP A 32 -6.52 3.27 -15.83
C ASP A 32 -6.70 3.79 -14.39
N LYS A 33 -6.69 5.09 -14.14
CA LYS A 33 -6.94 5.67 -12.82
C LYS A 33 -8.39 5.46 -12.36
N ILE A 34 -8.57 4.96 -11.14
CA ILE A 34 -9.91 4.79 -10.54
C ILE A 34 -10.08 5.53 -9.20
N ALA A 35 -9.00 5.84 -8.49
CA ALA A 35 -9.04 6.62 -7.24
C ALA A 35 -7.70 7.34 -6.98
N VAL A 36 -7.71 8.26 -6.01
CA VAL A 36 -6.51 8.95 -5.51
C VAL A 36 -6.52 8.99 -4.00
N ALA A 37 -5.40 8.61 -3.38
CA ALA A 37 -5.14 8.77 -1.95
C ALA A 37 -3.96 9.73 -1.75
N ASN A 38 -4.24 10.97 -1.34
CA ASN A 38 -3.24 12.05 -1.14
C ASN A 38 -2.23 12.22 -2.29
N GLY A 39 -2.70 12.14 -3.53
CA GLY A 39 -1.87 12.28 -4.73
C GLY A 39 -1.34 10.96 -5.30
N THR A 40 -1.38 9.84 -4.55
CA THR A 40 -1.08 8.52 -5.11
C THR A 40 -2.29 8.00 -5.89
N VAL A 41 -2.08 7.64 -7.15
CA VAL A 41 -3.10 7.03 -8.01
C VAL A 41 -3.25 5.54 -7.67
N ILE A 42 -4.51 5.10 -7.54
CA ILE A 42 -4.88 3.68 -7.50
C ILE A 42 -5.47 3.34 -8.86
N THR A 43 -4.97 2.25 -9.47
CA THR A 43 -5.33 1.88 -10.85
C THR A 43 -6.36 0.77 -10.92
N SER A 44 -7.04 0.66 -12.07
CA SER A 44 -7.96 -0.42 -12.40
C SER A 44 -7.25 -1.77 -12.40
N LYS A 45 -5.98 -1.82 -12.78
CA LYS A 45 -5.12 -3.02 -12.70
C LYS A 45 -4.99 -3.49 -11.25
N GLU A 46 -4.76 -2.58 -10.30
CA GLU A 46 -4.66 -2.92 -8.88
C GLU A 46 -5.99 -3.44 -8.32
N LEU A 47 -7.11 -2.79 -8.64
CA LEU A 47 -8.43 -3.25 -8.24
C LEU A 47 -8.76 -4.64 -8.81
N ASN A 48 -8.53 -4.85 -10.11
CA ASN A 48 -8.78 -6.13 -10.77
C ASN A 48 -7.94 -7.26 -10.16
N ARG A 49 -6.69 -6.97 -9.80
CA ARG A 49 -5.82 -7.91 -9.08
C ARG A 49 -6.41 -8.29 -7.72
N GLU A 50 -6.83 -7.32 -6.90
CA GLU A 50 -7.44 -7.64 -5.60
C GLU A 50 -8.77 -8.39 -5.74
N ILE A 51 -9.55 -8.11 -6.78
CA ILE A 51 -10.74 -8.91 -7.13
C ILE A 51 -10.38 -10.36 -7.42
N LYS A 52 -9.33 -10.62 -8.22
CA LYS A 52 -8.85 -11.98 -8.49
C LYS A 52 -8.40 -12.68 -7.20
N ILE A 53 -7.64 -12.00 -6.34
CA ILE A 53 -7.20 -12.53 -5.04
C ILE A 53 -8.41 -12.87 -4.15
N PHE A 54 -9.42 -12.01 -4.13
CA PHE A 54 -10.64 -12.21 -3.37
C PHE A 54 -11.42 -13.44 -3.87
N LYS A 55 -11.62 -13.58 -5.18
CA LYS A 55 -12.25 -14.76 -5.79
C LYS A 55 -11.49 -16.06 -5.49
N GLU A 56 -10.16 -16.05 -5.60
CA GLU A 56 -9.31 -17.21 -5.27
C GLU A 56 -9.37 -17.60 -3.78
N ARG A 57 -9.58 -16.63 -2.88
CA ARG A 57 -9.79 -16.91 -1.46
C ARG A 57 -11.13 -17.60 -1.23
N LEU A 58 -12.20 -17.10 -1.87
CA LEU A 58 -13.53 -17.72 -1.78
C LEU A 58 -13.50 -19.15 -2.33
N ALA A 59 -12.92 -19.36 -3.50
CA ALA A 59 -12.82 -20.68 -4.13
C ALA A 59 -12.12 -21.70 -3.23
N ARG A 60 -11.04 -21.31 -2.54
CA ARG A 60 -10.34 -22.18 -1.57
C ARG A 60 -11.15 -22.52 -0.32
N SER A 61 -12.12 -21.69 0.03
CA SER A 61 -13.07 -21.97 1.12
C SER A 61 -14.31 -22.75 0.67
N GLY A 62 -14.36 -23.22 -0.59
CA GLY A 62 -15.52 -23.91 -1.16
C GLY A 62 -16.66 -22.97 -1.54
N ASN A 63 -16.44 -21.66 -1.49
CA ASN A 63 -17.44 -20.64 -1.79
C ASN A 63 -17.23 -20.07 -3.20
N GLN A 64 -18.32 -19.61 -3.81
CA GLN A 64 -18.31 -18.85 -5.05
C GLN A 64 -19.06 -17.55 -4.87
N ILE A 65 -18.79 -16.57 -5.73
CA ILE A 65 -19.48 -15.28 -5.73
C ILE A 65 -20.13 -15.06 -7.09
N SER A 66 -21.39 -14.65 -7.10
CA SER A 66 -22.08 -14.26 -8.34
C SER A 66 -21.61 -12.89 -8.82
N ASP A 67 -21.85 -12.56 -10.09
CA ASP A 67 -21.46 -11.25 -10.61
C ASP A 67 -22.17 -10.09 -9.89
N ILE A 68 -23.44 -10.27 -9.53
CA ILE A 68 -24.20 -9.27 -8.74
C ILE A 68 -23.55 -9.03 -7.37
N GLN A 69 -23.18 -10.11 -6.68
CA GLN A 69 -22.49 -9.99 -5.39
C GLN A 69 -21.09 -9.38 -5.56
N LEU A 70 -20.40 -9.70 -6.65
CA LEU A 70 -19.10 -9.14 -6.95
C LEU A 70 -19.19 -7.62 -7.13
N GLU A 71 -20.14 -7.11 -7.90
CA GLU A 71 -20.34 -5.66 -8.07
C GLU A 71 -20.60 -4.96 -6.73
N ALA A 72 -21.32 -5.60 -5.80
CA ALA A 72 -21.54 -5.06 -4.46
C ALA A 72 -20.27 -5.04 -3.58
N VAL A 73 -19.29 -5.89 -3.88
CA VAL A 73 -18.03 -5.99 -3.11
C VAL A 73 -16.91 -5.14 -3.71
N LYS A 74 -16.93 -4.85 -5.02
CA LYS A 74 -15.89 -4.02 -5.66
C LYS A 74 -15.62 -2.68 -4.95
N PRO A 75 -16.64 -1.91 -4.51
CA PRO A 75 -16.39 -0.67 -3.77
C PRO A 75 -15.63 -0.88 -2.48
N LYS A 76 -15.91 -1.98 -1.75
CA LYS A 76 -15.21 -2.34 -0.50
C LYS A 76 -13.76 -2.72 -0.75
N ILE A 77 -13.48 -3.39 -1.88
CA ILE A 77 -12.11 -3.72 -2.28
C ILE A 77 -11.34 -2.44 -2.62
N LEU A 78 -11.97 -1.51 -3.35
CA LEU A 78 -11.37 -0.20 -3.66
C LEU A 78 -11.10 0.62 -2.39
N GLU A 79 -12.06 0.65 -1.45
CA GLU A 79 -11.91 1.30 -0.15
C GLU A 79 -10.72 0.70 0.61
N SER A 80 -10.60 -0.62 0.66
CA SER A 80 -9.44 -1.27 1.29
C SER A 80 -8.10 -0.91 0.65
N LEU A 81 -8.06 -0.74 -0.69
CA LEU A 81 -6.85 -0.27 -1.37
C LEU A 81 -6.49 1.17 -0.98
N ILE A 82 -7.49 2.05 -0.85
CA ILE A 82 -7.31 3.43 -0.39
C ILE A 82 -6.77 3.43 1.04
N GLU A 83 -7.40 2.68 1.95
CA GLU A 83 -6.97 2.56 3.35
C GLU A 83 -5.52 2.05 3.46
N GLN A 84 -5.17 1.01 2.68
CA GLN A 84 -3.81 0.48 2.65
C GLN A 84 -2.79 1.52 2.18
N GLU A 85 -3.12 2.31 1.17
CA GLU A 85 -2.24 3.38 0.70
C GLU A 85 -2.08 4.48 1.75
N LEU A 86 -3.16 4.88 2.44
CA LEU A 86 -3.08 5.87 3.52
C LEU A 86 -2.22 5.37 4.69
N LEU A 87 -2.40 4.12 5.11
CA LEU A 87 -1.58 3.50 6.16
C LEU A 87 -0.11 3.42 5.74
N LEU A 88 0.16 3.09 4.48
CA LEU A 88 1.51 3.06 3.95
C LEU A 88 2.15 4.45 3.98
N GLN A 89 1.43 5.49 3.57
CA GLN A 89 1.91 6.88 3.65
C GLN A 89 2.22 7.29 5.08
N GLU A 90 1.33 7.00 6.03
CA GLU A 90 1.56 7.30 7.44
C GLU A 90 2.75 6.52 8.01
N SER A 91 2.93 5.25 7.64
CA SER A 91 4.11 4.46 8.04
C SER A 91 5.42 5.14 7.61
N ARG A 92 5.46 5.66 6.38
CA ARG A 92 6.63 6.37 5.83
C ARG A 92 6.87 7.69 6.55
N LYS A 93 5.81 8.47 6.80
CA LYS A 93 5.90 9.74 7.57
C LYS A 93 6.45 9.50 8.98
N LYS A 94 6.19 8.34 9.57
CA LYS A 94 6.70 7.93 10.89
C LYS A 94 8.06 7.24 10.84
N GLY A 95 8.73 7.22 9.68
CA GLY A 95 10.09 6.71 9.54
C GLY A 95 10.19 5.18 9.53
N VAL A 96 9.08 4.46 9.34
CA VAL A 96 9.12 3.00 9.24
C VAL A 96 9.95 2.59 8.02
N THR A 97 11.01 1.84 8.28
CA THR A 97 11.94 1.36 7.25
C THR A 97 11.82 -0.16 7.12
N VAL A 98 11.68 -0.64 5.89
CA VAL A 98 11.65 -2.08 5.59
C VAL A 98 12.99 -2.50 5.02
N LEU A 99 13.67 -3.41 5.71
CA LEU A 99 14.94 -3.97 5.23
C LEU A 99 14.67 -4.96 4.07
N PRO A 100 15.48 -4.93 3.00
CA PRO A 100 15.33 -5.85 1.87
C PRO A 100 15.37 -7.33 2.28
N GLU A 101 16.21 -7.67 3.26
CA GLU A 101 16.32 -9.04 3.80
C GLU A 101 15.02 -9.55 4.43
N GLU A 102 14.25 -8.68 5.09
CA GLU A 102 12.96 -9.05 5.65
C GLU A 102 11.92 -9.27 4.54
N VAL A 103 11.98 -8.49 3.45
CA VAL A 103 11.14 -8.72 2.27
C VAL A 103 11.45 -10.09 1.66
N GLU A 104 12.72 -10.42 1.46
CA GLU A 104 13.13 -11.71 0.90
C GLU A 104 12.76 -12.88 1.81
N LYS A 105 12.89 -12.72 3.13
CA LYS A 105 12.44 -13.72 4.11
C LYS A 105 10.94 -13.96 4.04
N GLN A 106 10.13 -12.91 3.95
CA GLN A 106 8.68 -13.05 3.79
C GLN A 106 8.31 -13.64 2.41
N PHE A 107 9.00 -13.23 1.34
CA PHE A 107 8.85 -13.79 0.01
C PHE A 107 9.15 -15.29 0.00
N ALA A 108 10.26 -15.71 0.61
CA ALA A 108 10.62 -17.12 0.74
C ALA A 108 9.56 -17.91 1.51
N ARG A 109 8.98 -17.36 2.59
CA ARG A 109 7.86 -17.99 3.31
C ARG A 109 6.64 -18.19 2.41
N VAL A 110 6.31 -17.22 1.56
CA VAL A 110 5.19 -17.36 0.62
C VAL A 110 5.52 -18.41 -0.45
N ARG A 111 6.73 -18.37 -1.02
CA ARG A 111 7.19 -19.36 -2.02
C ARG A 111 7.17 -20.78 -1.48
N ASN A 112 7.60 -20.98 -0.24
CA ASN A 112 7.68 -22.31 0.40
C ASN A 112 6.31 -22.94 0.70
N ARG A 113 5.19 -22.21 0.50
CA ARG A 113 3.85 -22.81 0.52
C ARG A 113 3.55 -23.65 -0.72
N TYR A 114 4.39 -23.56 -1.75
CA TYR A 114 4.24 -24.27 -3.01
C TYR A 114 5.32 -25.35 -3.13
N PRO A 115 4.98 -26.51 -3.70
CA PRO A 115 5.90 -27.65 -3.80
C PRO A 115 7.05 -27.39 -4.78
N THR A 116 6.82 -26.60 -5.82
CA THR A 116 7.84 -26.26 -6.84
C THR A 116 7.79 -24.79 -7.22
N LYS A 117 8.88 -24.29 -7.83
CA LYS A 117 8.95 -22.91 -8.33
C LYS A 117 7.90 -22.67 -9.42
N GLU A 118 7.70 -23.64 -10.29
CA GLU A 118 6.75 -23.57 -11.41
C GLU A 118 5.32 -23.40 -10.88
N LYS A 119 4.94 -24.16 -9.84
CA LYS A 119 3.63 -24.04 -9.20
C LYS A 119 3.42 -22.71 -8.50
N PHE A 120 4.48 -22.16 -7.91
CA PHE A 120 4.46 -20.82 -7.34
C PHE A 120 4.26 -19.75 -8.43
N VAL A 121 5.04 -19.81 -9.51
CA VAL A 121 4.94 -18.87 -10.65
C VAL A 121 3.55 -18.96 -11.31
N GLU A 122 3.03 -20.16 -11.51
CA GLU A 122 1.67 -20.39 -12.03
C GLU A 122 0.61 -19.71 -11.13
N ALA A 123 0.77 -19.81 -9.80
CA ALA A 123 -0.19 -19.25 -8.87
C ALA A 123 -0.19 -17.72 -8.84
N ILE A 124 0.99 -17.08 -8.90
CA ILE A 124 1.07 -15.60 -8.89
C ILE A 124 0.69 -15.00 -10.25
N THR A 125 0.99 -15.68 -11.35
CA THR A 125 0.62 -15.20 -12.70
C THR A 125 -0.89 -15.26 -12.94
N ARG A 126 -1.60 -16.24 -12.36
CA ARG A 126 -3.07 -16.32 -12.38
C ARG A 126 -3.76 -15.08 -11.81
N ILE A 127 -3.11 -14.40 -10.86
CA ILE A 127 -3.58 -13.16 -10.24
C ILE A 127 -2.82 -11.93 -10.75
N ASP A 128 -2.23 -12.01 -11.95
CA ASP A 128 -1.49 -10.93 -12.62
C ASP A 128 -0.38 -10.32 -11.76
N LEU A 129 0.39 -11.17 -11.08
CA LEU A 129 1.58 -10.78 -10.33
C LEU A 129 2.85 -11.40 -10.90
N THR A 130 3.88 -10.59 -11.03
CA THR A 130 5.27 -11.05 -11.13
C THR A 130 5.88 -11.23 -9.74
N GLU A 131 7.04 -11.89 -9.65
CA GLU A 131 7.76 -11.99 -8.38
C GLU A 131 8.11 -10.60 -7.81
N ASP A 132 8.49 -9.65 -8.68
CA ASP A 132 8.85 -8.30 -8.26
C ASP A 132 7.64 -7.49 -7.78
N GLU A 133 6.50 -7.63 -8.44
CA GLU A 133 5.24 -7.03 -7.96
C GLU A 133 4.83 -7.64 -6.62
N LEU A 134 5.04 -8.95 -6.43
CA LEU A 134 4.78 -9.61 -5.16
C LEU A 134 5.74 -9.11 -4.06
N ARG A 135 7.04 -8.97 -4.33
CA ARG A 135 8.01 -8.38 -3.38
C ARG A 135 7.59 -6.96 -2.97
N LYS A 136 7.17 -6.13 -3.93
CA LYS A 136 6.63 -4.78 -3.65
C LYS A 136 5.39 -4.86 -2.76
N LYS A 137 4.45 -5.77 -3.05
CA LYS A 137 3.25 -5.96 -2.22
C LYS A 137 3.61 -6.42 -0.80
N ILE A 138 4.53 -7.36 -0.66
CA ILE A 138 5.06 -7.83 0.64
C ILE A 138 5.68 -6.67 1.42
N SER A 139 6.52 -5.86 0.77
CA SER A 139 7.14 -4.69 1.40
C SER A 139 6.10 -3.69 1.90
N LYS A 140 5.07 -3.36 1.09
CA LYS A 140 3.96 -2.48 1.50
C LYS A 140 3.22 -3.03 2.73
N VAL A 141 2.80 -4.29 2.69
CA VAL A 141 2.07 -4.94 3.80
C VAL A 141 2.93 -5.02 5.05
N PHE A 142 4.22 -5.33 4.91
CA PHE A 142 5.13 -5.42 6.03
C PHE A 142 5.37 -4.05 6.69
N ALA A 143 5.53 -2.97 5.91
CA ALA A 143 5.63 -1.61 6.44
C ALA A 143 4.38 -1.22 7.25
N ILE A 144 3.19 -1.51 6.73
CA ILE A 144 1.91 -1.24 7.41
C ILE A 144 1.84 -2.03 8.72
N ASN A 145 2.20 -3.32 8.72
CA ASN A 145 2.18 -4.13 9.93
C ASN A 145 3.17 -3.64 10.99
N LEU A 146 4.40 -3.27 10.59
CA LEU A 146 5.38 -2.68 11.51
C LEU A 146 4.85 -1.38 12.12
N PHE A 147 4.22 -0.53 11.31
CA PHE A 147 3.60 0.71 11.78
C PHE A 147 2.48 0.46 12.79
N ILE A 148 1.53 -0.41 12.47
CA ILE A 148 0.41 -0.76 13.35
C ILE A 148 0.93 -1.31 14.67
N ASN A 149 1.88 -2.26 14.62
CA ASN A 149 2.46 -2.85 15.82
C ASN A 149 3.16 -1.80 16.69
N ALA A 150 3.95 -0.90 16.09
CA ALA A 150 4.61 0.16 16.82
C ALA A 150 3.62 1.19 17.43
N GLN A 151 2.46 1.41 16.82
CA GLN A 151 1.47 2.36 17.33
C GLN A 151 0.53 1.79 18.39
N ILE A 152 0.42 0.46 18.46
CA ILE A 152 -0.56 -0.24 19.30
C ILE A 152 0.10 -1.01 20.45
N ALA A 153 1.27 -1.61 20.25
CA ALA A 153 1.92 -2.48 21.23
C ALA A 153 2.13 -1.78 22.59
N ASP A 154 2.53 -0.51 22.59
CA ASP A 154 2.77 0.25 23.82
C ASP A 154 1.48 0.80 24.47
N LYS A 155 0.33 0.69 23.80
CA LYS A 155 -0.96 1.24 24.26
C LYS A 155 -1.90 0.19 24.83
N ILE A 156 -1.60 -1.10 24.65
CA ILE A 156 -2.46 -2.19 25.12
C ILE A 156 -1.71 -2.94 26.22
N THR A 157 -2.24 -2.87 27.44
CA THR A 157 -1.84 -3.74 28.54
C THR A 157 -3.00 -4.68 28.82
N VAL A 158 -2.78 -5.99 28.67
CA VAL A 158 -3.75 -7.00 29.10
C VAL A 158 -3.37 -7.42 30.52
N THR A 159 -4.28 -7.22 31.46
CA THR A 159 -4.07 -7.58 32.87
C THR A 159 -4.25 -9.07 33.11
N GLU A 160 -3.69 -9.58 34.20
CA GLU A 160 -3.88 -10.98 34.59
C GLU A 160 -5.35 -11.25 34.93
N GLU A 161 -6.04 -10.27 35.52
CA GLU A 161 -7.47 -10.32 35.83
C GLU A 161 -8.33 -10.46 34.57
N GLU A 162 -8.04 -9.68 33.51
CA GLU A 162 -8.71 -9.82 32.21
C GLU A 162 -8.45 -11.19 31.58
N GLY A 163 -7.21 -11.67 31.63
CA GLY A 163 -6.85 -13.01 31.15
C GLY A 163 -7.61 -14.11 31.90
N LYS A 164 -7.67 -14.02 33.23
CA LYS A 164 -8.37 -14.97 34.10
C LYS A 164 -9.88 -14.91 33.90
N SER A 165 -10.44 -13.72 33.76
CA SER A 165 -11.86 -13.51 33.46
C SER A 165 -12.24 -14.13 32.10
N TYR A 166 -11.42 -13.90 31.07
CA TYR A 166 -11.62 -14.50 29.75
C TYR A 166 -11.54 -16.02 29.79
N TYR A 167 -10.51 -16.59 30.45
CA TYR A 167 -10.37 -18.04 30.62
C TYR A 167 -11.59 -18.64 31.34
N ASN A 168 -12.02 -18.04 32.45
CA ASN A 168 -13.14 -18.55 33.25
C ASN A 168 -14.48 -18.48 32.49
N SER A 169 -14.68 -17.45 31.67
CA SER A 169 -15.88 -17.29 30.86
C SER A 169 -15.89 -18.15 29.58
N HIS A 170 -14.73 -18.67 29.17
CA HIS A 170 -14.56 -19.42 27.92
C HIS A 170 -13.85 -20.77 28.13
N ARG A 171 -14.04 -21.41 29.30
CA ARG A 171 -13.32 -22.65 29.67
C ARG A 171 -13.45 -23.77 28.63
N ASP A 172 -14.55 -23.82 27.90
CA ASP A 172 -14.79 -24.82 26.86
C ASP A 172 -13.81 -24.71 25.68
N LEU A 173 -13.28 -23.52 25.38
CA LEU A 173 -12.26 -23.33 24.34
C LEU A 173 -10.89 -23.93 24.71
N PHE A 174 -10.67 -24.22 25.99
CA PHE A 174 -9.39 -24.69 26.53
C PHE A 174 -9.43 -26.16 26.96
N ARG A 175 -10.54 -26.86 26.72
CA ARG A 175 -10.64 -28.30 26.92
C ARG A 175 -9.93 -29.01 25.78
N LYS A 176 -8.90 -29.81 26.10
CA LYS A 176 -8.31 -30.73 25.11
C LYS A 176 -9.25 -31.94 24.95
N PRO A 177 -9.47 -32.42 23.71
CA PRO A 177 -10.15 -33.70 23.51
C PRO A 177 -9.38 -34.82 24.21
N ALA A 178 -10.12 -35.78 24.79
CA ALA A 178 -9.57 -36.95 25.47
C ALA A 178 -8.87 -37.91 24.50
#